data_AF-A0A5A8DKA7-F1
#
_entry.id   AF-A0A5A8DKA7-F1
#
_cell.length_a   1.000
_cell.length_b   1.000
_cell.length_c   1.000
_cell.angle_alpha   90.00
_cell.angle_beta   90.00
_cell.angle_gamma   90.00
#
_symmetry.space_group_name_H-M   'P 1'
#
loop_
_entity.id
_entity.type
_entity.pdbx_description
1 polymer ?
#
loop_
_entity_poly.entity_id
_entity_poly.type
_entity_poly.pdbx_seq_one_letter_code
_entity_poly.pdbx_strand_id
1 'polypeptide(L)'
;MSMMNIVLILLFAACVVALMVTSLNRLLLVPLALLPALATFLLYPHFRPNWEATPTQKEHLKQLDNLFVRSFCISATAGFVISLAIETLLTAGLVSVLFSADAVKEARAAFAARFSGKQSSAPVGVHLSLSVATVVFLFLTSYLASALVEETTKACFVRCSCCGRPASRGSRPGKLSAVACGQPDHLLTPRATALLLWSAAVGFATAENLVYTTEDSGSLEKGLATVLARTAIALPMQLVGSMLLAANLARRDFTRSAEMKQSWPMAMLGPVLFHGTFDLLVLSLPMILGRLGMTEVWLTVVNFVVSLTVVVVGAVFAFTNFQSSLEFVRAAGAAEGERLIAKANQYDPEAEEEA
;
A
#
# COMPACT_ATOMS: atom_id res chain seq x y z
N MET A 1 20.25 8.66 -12.52
CA MET A 1 18.81 8.84 -12.22
C MET A 1 18.10 9.27 -13.49
N SER A 2 16.93 8.72 -13.80
CA SER A 2 16.19 9.09 -15.02
C SER A 2 15.59 10.51 -14.94
N MET A 3 15.39 11.18 -16.08
CA MET A 3 14.73 12.50 -16.15
C MET A 3 13.32 12.48 -15.54
N MET A 4 12.59 11.38 -15.74
CA MET A 4 11.28 11.16 -15.13
C MET A 4 11.34 11.12 -13.59
N ASN A 5 12.38 10.48 -13.01
CA ASN A 5 12.55 10.46 -11.56
C ASN A 5 12.85 11.86 -11.01
N ILE A 6 13.63 12.68 -11.74
CA ILE A 6 13.88 14.07 -11.37
C ILE A 6 12.56 14.85 -11.34
N VAL A 7 11.72 14.74 -12.38
CA VAL A 7 10.40 15.39 -12.43
C VAL A 7 9.51 14.95 -11.26
N LEU A 8 9.45 13.64 -10.99
CA LEU A 8 8.64 13.10 -9.89
C LEU A 8 9.12 13.58 -8.51
N ILE A 9 10.44 13.66 -8.30
CA ILE A 9 11.01 14.21 -7.06
C ILE A 9 10.66 15.69 -6.92
N LEU A 10 10.76 16.47 -8.00
CA LEU A 10 10.42 17.90 -7.98
C LEU A 10 8.93 18.13 -7.72
N LEU A 11 8.04 17.30 -8.29
CA LEU A 11 6.61 17.34 -8.02
C LEU A 11 6.31 17.00 -6.57
N PHE A 12 6.92 15.95 -6.03
CA PHE A 12 6.77 15.60 -4.61
C PHE A 12 7.26 16.73 -3.70
N ALA A 13 8.44 17.30 -4.00
CA ALA A 13 8.97 18.45 -3.27
C ALA A 13 8.03 19.67 -3.35
N ALA A 14 7.43 19.94 -4.51
CA ALA A 14 6.47 21.02 -4.67
C ALA A 14 5.19 20.78 -3.83
N CYS A 15 4.68 19.54 -3.77
CA CYS A 15 3.56 19.18 -2.89
C CYS A 15 3.91 19.39 -1.41
N VAL A 16 5.10 18.97 -0.98
CA VAL A 16 5.59 19.19 0.39
C VAL A 16 5.68 20.69 0.71
N VAL A 17 6.25 21.49 -0.20
CA VAL A 17 6.35 22.95 -0.03
C VAL A 17 4.97 23.60 0.03
N ALA A 18 4.02 23.20 -0.83
CA ALA A 18 2.66 23.71 -0.80
C ALA A 18 1.97 23.45 0.56
N LEU A 19 2.21 22.27 1.15
CA LEU A 19 1.71 21.94 2.49
C LEU A 19 2.40 22.77 3.59
N MET A 20 3.69 23.06 3.47
CA MET A 20 4.45 23.88 4.43
C MET A 20 4.03 25.35 4.49
N VAL A 21 3.63 25.96 3.35
CA VAL A 21 3.35 27.42 3.24
C VAL A 21 2.13 27.87 4.06
N THR A 22 1.34 26.93 4.55
CA THR A 22 0.04 27.20 5.17
C THR A 22 0.10 27.50 6.68
N SER A 23 1.19 27.16 7.41
CA SER A 23 1.38 27.57 8.82
C SER A 23 2.81 27.37 9.35
N LEU A 24 3.26 28.22 10.28
CA LEU A 24 4.58 28.12 10.92
C LEU A 24 4.77 26.83 11.75
N ASN A 25 3.71 26.34 12.39
CA ASN A 25 3.76 25.06 13.15
C ASN A 25 3.99 23.86 12.21
N ARG A 26 3.53 23.96 10.95
CA ARG A 26 3.71 22.90 9.94
C ARG A 26 5.16 22.79 9.48
N LEU A 27 5.94 23.88 9.53
CA LEU A 27 7.37 23.86 9.17
C LEU A 27 8.21 22.93 10.06
N LEU A 28 7.82 22.77 11.33
CA LEU A 28 8.55 21.92 12.29
C LEU A 28 8.16 20.43 12.21
N LEU A 29 6.90 20.14 11.84
CA LEU A 29 6.37 18.77 11.82
C LEU A 29 6.67 18.03 10.51
N VAL A 30 6.77 18.75 9.39
CA VAL A 30 7.01 18.14 8.07
C VAL A 30 8.34 17.37 8.00
N PRO A 31 9.49 17.88 8.51
CA PRO A 31 10.72 17.10 8.54
C PRO A 31 10.56 15.77 9.29
N LEU A 32 9.81 15.76 10.40
CA LEU A 32 9.54 14.56 11.18
C LEU A 32 8.65 13.57 10.40
N ALA A 33 7.64 14.07 9.68
CA ALA A 33 6.79 13.25 8.83
C ALA A 33 7.56 12.60 7.65
N LEU A 34 8.68 13.19 7.22
CA LEU A 34 9.54 12.67 6.15
C LEU A 34 10.64 11.71 6.63
N LEU A 35 10.94 11.65 7.93
CA LEU A 35 11.97 10.76 8.48
C LEU A 35 11.82 9.29 8.05
N PRO A 36 10.61 8.70 8.00
CA PRO A 36 10.49 7.31 7.61
C PRO A 36 10.77 7.06 6.12
N ALA A 37 10.45 8.03 5.27
CA ALA A 37 10.86 8.00 3.86
C ALA A 37 12.39 8.05 3.75
N LEU A 38 13.02 8.98 4.47
CA LEU A 38 14.48 9.10 4.52
C LEU A 38 15.13 7.78 4.99
N ALA A 39 14.66 7.21 6.10
CA ALA A 39 15.15 5.94 6.63
C ALA A 39 15.02 4.81 5.60
N THR A 40 13.90 4.75 4.86
CA THR A 40 13.70 3.75 3.80
C THR A 40 14.74 3.89 2.69
N PHE A 41 15.02 5.10 2.21
CA PHE A 41 16.03 5.33 1.18
C PHE A 41 17.46 5.07 1.68
N LEU A 42 17.75 5.34 2.95
CA LEU A 42 19.04 5.02 3.58
C LEU A 42 19.24 3.51 3.75
N LEU A 43 18.18 2.77 4.05
CA LEU A 43 18.25 1.32 4.27
C LEU A 43 18.11 0.49 2.98
N TYR A 44 17.55 1.05 1.92
CA TYR A 44 17.36 0.38 0.62
C TYR A 44 18.63 -0.35 0.11
N PRO A 45 19.85 0.24 0.16
CA PRO A 45 21.08 -0.44 -0.27
C PRO A 45 21.39 -1.75 0.48
N HIS A 46 20.88 -1.93 1.70
CA HIS A 46 21.07 -3.17 2.47
C HIS A 46 20.09 -4.27 2.10
N PHE A 47 18.92 -3.91 1.55
CA PHE A 47 17.87 -4.85 1.18
C PHE A 47 17.83 -5.16 -0.32
N ARG A 48 18.45 -4.31 -1.15
CA ARG A 48 18.54 -4.57 -2.58
C ARG A 48 19.39 -5.83 -2.86
N PRO A 49 19.02 -6.66 -3.86
CA PRO A 49 19.84 -7.80 -4.25
C PRO A 49 21.25 -7.37 -4.66
N ASN A 50 22.29 -8.08 -4.20
CA ASN A 50 23.66 -7.81 -4.63
C ASN A 50 23.96 -8.52 -5.97
N TRP A 51 23.60 -7.89 -7.08
CA TRP A 51 23.79 -8.41 -8.44
C TRP A 51 24.88 -7.60 -9.18
N GLU A 52 26.15 -7.78 -8.83
CA GLU A 52 27.23 -6.97 -9.42
C GLU A 52 28.21 -7.75 -10.31
N ALA A 53 27.96 -9.03 -10.57
CA ALA A 53 28.93 -9.90 -11.26
C ALA A 53 29.00 -9.68 -12.78
N THR A 54 27.90 -9.26 -13.44
CA THR A 54 27.88 -9.05 -14.90
C THR A 54 27.40 -7.66 -15.32
N PRO A 55 27.80 -7.13 -16.49
CA PRO A 55 27.29 -5.86 -17.02
C PRO A 55 25.77 -5.82 -17.13
N THR A 56 25.14 -6.93 -17.52
CA THR A 56 23.68 -7.08 -17.60
C THR A 56 23.02 -6.95 -16.23
N GLN A 57 23.61 -7.57 -15.20
CA GLN A 57 23.13 -7.48 -13.82
C GLN A 57 23.24 -6.06 -13.25
N LYS A 58 24.32 -5.34 -13.57
CA LYS A 58 24.48 -3.93 -13.18
C LYS A 58 23.41 -3.03 -13.78
N GLU A 59 23.06 -3.24 -15.05
CA GLU A 59 21.97 -2.50 -15.69
C GLU A 59 20.61 -2.86 -15.07
N HIS A 60 20.40 -4.12 -14.69
CA HIS A 60 19.19 -4.53 -13.98
C HIS A 60 19.04 -3.87 -12.60
N LEU A 61 20.12 -3.76 -11.83
CA LEU A 61 20.10 -3.03 -10.56
C LEU A 61 19.79 -1.55 -10.76
N LYS A 62 20.39 -0.91 -11.76
CA LYS A 62 20.11 0.49 -12.08
C LYS A 62 18.64 0.71 -12.45
N GLN A 63 18.01 -0.25 -13.14
CA GLN A 63 16.59 -0.20 -13.44
C GLN A 63 15.73 -0.38 -12.19
N LEU A 64 16.10 -1.32 -11.31
CA LEU A 64 15.43 -1.51 -10.01
C LEU A 64 15.51 -0.24 -9.15
N ASP A 65 16.67 0.41 -9.06
CA ASP A 65 16.85 1.67 -8.33
C ASP A 65 15.92 2.77 -8.89
N ASN A 66 15.81 2.87 -10.21
CA ASN A 66 14.91 3.84 -10.83
C ASN A 66 13.44 3.52 -10.55
N LEU A 67 13.04 2.25 -10.61
CA LEU A 67 11.68 1.79 -10.31
C LEU A 67 11.32 1.96 -8.84
N PHE A 68 12.29 1.79 -7.93
CA PHE A 68 12.11 2.00 -6.51
C PHE A 68 11.74 3.45 -6.22
N VAL A 69 12.54 4.42 -6.70
CA VAL A 69 12.25 5.85 -6.57
C VAL A 69 10.91 6.21 -7.22
N ARG A 70 10.65 5.69 -8.43
CA ARG A 70 9.40 5.94 -9.17
C ARG A 70 8.18 5.44 -8.41
N SER A 71 8.25 4.25 -7.81
CA SER A 71 7.16 3.65 -7.05
C SER A 71 6.83 4.49 -5.81
N PHE A 72 7.85 4.98 -5.11
CA PHE A 72 7.67 5.93 -4.00
C PHE A 72 6.97 7.21 -4.47
N CYS A 73 7.54 7.91 -5.45
CA CYS A 73 7.02 9.23 -5.83
C CYS A 73 5.62 9.17 -6.44
N ILE A 74 5.33 8.17 -7.28
CA ILE A 74 3.99 8.01 -7.86
C ILE A 74 2.98 7.70 -6.77
N SER A 75 3.31 6.80 -5.84
CA SER A 75 2.40 6.43 -4.74
C SER A 75 2.15 7.60 -3.79
N ALA A 76 3.21 8.37 -3.46
CA ALA A 76 3.11 9.56 -2.61
C ALA A 76 2.35 10.74 -3.25
N THR A 77 2.11 10.70 -4.56
CA THR A 77 1.45 11.79 -5.30
C THR A 77 0.17 11.29 -5.96
N ALA A 78 0.24 10.88 -7.23
CA ALA A 78 -0.90 10.44 -8.01
C ALA A 78 -1.64 9.25 -7.36
N GLY A 79 -0.92 8.30 -6.77
CA GLY A 79 -1.50 7.15 -6.08
C GLY A 79 -2.35 7.56 -4.91
N PHE A 80 -1.78 8.34 -4.00
CA PHE A 80 -2.49 8.88 -2.84
C PHE A 80 -3.72 9.71 -3.25
N VAL A 81 -3.57 10.64 -4.20
CA VAL A 81 -4.68 11.50 -4.66
C VAL A 81 -5.83 10.68 -5.26
N ILE A 82 -5.52 9.67 -6.08
CA ILE A 82 -6.54 8.81 -6.68
C ILE A 82 -7.23 7.96 -5.61
N SER A 83 -6.47 7.38 -4.67
CA SER A 83 -7.02 6.60 -3.56
C SER A 83 -7.98 7.46 -2.73
N LEU A 84 -7.52 8.63 -2.30
CA LEU A 84 -8.31 9.58 -1.51
C LEU A 84 -9.59 10.01 -2.23
N ALA A 85 -9.53 10.25 -3.54
CA ALA A 85 -10.71 10.62 -4.33
C ALA A 85 -11.73 9.48 -4.39
N ILE A 86 -11.28 8.25 -4.64
CA ILE A 86 -12.17 7.08 -4.69
C ILE A 86 -12.75 6.77 -3.31
N GLU A 87 -11.92 6.78 -2.27
CA GLU A 87 -12.33 6.63 -0.86
C GLU A 87 -13.40 7.65 -0.47
N THR A 88 -13.20 8.92 -0.82
CA THR A 88 -14.16 10.00 -0.54
C THR A 88 -15.49 9.75 -1.24
N LEU A 89 -15.46 9.37 -2.53
CA LEU A 89 -16.67 9.09 -3.31
C LEU A 89 -17.42 7.87 -2.76
N LEU A 90 -16.72 6.78 -2.44
CA LEU A 90 -17.31 5.58 -1.87
C LEU A 90 -17.90 5.86 -0.49
N THR A 91 -17.17 6.56 0.37
CA THR A 91 -17.64 6.95 1.71
C THR A 91 -18.87 7.83 1.62
N ALA A 92 -18.88 8.84 0.74
CA ALA A 92 -20.05 9.69 0.51
C ALA A 92 -21.27 8.90 0.00
N GLY A 93 -21.05 7.93 -0.89
CA GLY A 93 -22.08 7.01 -1.37
C GLY A 93 -22.65 6.14 -0.25
N LEU A 94 -21.78 5.53 0.57
CA LEU A 94 -22.18 4.72 1.72
C LEU A 94 -22.98 5.54 2.74
N VAL A 95 -22.55 6.77 3.03
CA VAL A 95 -23.27 7.68 3.93
C VAL A 95 -24.68 7.96 3.39
N SER A 96 -24.81 8.20 2.08
CA SER A 96 -26.09 8.52 1.45
C SER A 96 -27.06 7.33 1.39
N VAL A 97 -26.55 6.09 1.38
CA VAL A 97 -27.37 4.87 1.35
C VAL A 97 -27.76 4.40 2.75
N LEU A 98 -26.85 4.50 3.72
CA LEU A 98 -27.01 3.89 5.04
C LEU A 98 -27.64 4.83 6.08
N PHE A 99 -27.59 6.14 5.88
CA PHE A 99 -28.12 7.11 6.83
C PHE A 99 -29.22 7.98 6.22
N SER A 100 -30.18 8.40 7.05
CA SER A 100 -31.24 9.32 6.64
C SER A 100 -30.67 10.69 6.25
N ALA A 101 -31.38 11.42 5.39
CA ALA A 101 -30.98 12.77 4.97
C ALA A 101 -30.78 13.73 6.16
N ASP A 102 -31.59 13.58 7.21
CA ASP A 102 -31.47 14.36 8.45
C ASP A 102 -30.18 14.02 9.21
N ALA A 103 -29.84 12.73 9.36
CA ALA A 103 -28.61 12.31 10.01
C ALA A 103 -27.35 12.79 9.25
N VAL A 104 -27.39 12.78 7.91
CA VAL A 104 -26.30 13.33 7.07
C VAL A 104 -26.18 14.84 7.24
N LYS A 105 -27.31 15.55 7.32
CA LYS A 105 -27.35 17.00 7.53
C LYS A 105 -26.79 17.39 8.90
N GLU A 106 -27.15 16.65 9.94
CA GLU A 106 -26.62 16.82 11.30
C GLU A 106 -25.12 16.57 11.36
N ALA A 107 -24.64 15.47 10.76
CA ALA A 107 -23.21 15.17 10.70
C ALA A 107 -22.42 16.26 9.96
N ARG A 108 -22.95 16.76 8.83
CA ARG A 108 -22.34 17.89 8.09
C ARG A 108 -22.32 19.18 8.90
N ALA A 109 -23.41 19.49 9.62
CA ALA A 109 -23.47 20.66 10.48
C ALA A 109 -22.48 20.59 11.65
N ALA A 110 -22.34 19.41 12.27
CA ALA A 110 -21.35 19.16 13.32
C ALA A 110 -19.91 19.27 12.79
N PHE A 111 -19.64 18.76 11.58
CA PHE A 111 -18.34 18.89 10.93
C PHE A 111 -18.04 20.36 10.60
N ALA A 112 -18.97 21.09 10.00
CA ALA A 112 -18.81 22.52 9.69
C ALA A 112 -18.57 23.38 10.94
N ALA A 113 -19.21 23.04 12.07
CA ALA A 113 -18.98 23.70 13.35
C ALA A 113 -17.53 23.55 13.85
N ARG A 114 -16.89 22.38 13.64
CA ARG A 114 -15.48 22.11 13.98
C ARG A 114 -14.51 23.03 13.21
N PHE A 115 -14.74 23.22 11.90
CA PHE A 115 -13.88 24.08 11.06
C PHE A 115 -14.13 25.58 11.27
N SER A 116 -15.24 25.96 11.90
CA SER A 116 -15.54 27.35 12.24
C SER A 116 -14.83 27.86 13.51
N GLY A 117 -14.02 27.02 14.18
CA GLY A 117 -13.25 27.39 15.37
C GLY A 117 -14.10 27.61 16.64
N LYS A 118 -15.41 27.30 16.61
CA LYS A 118 -16.34 27.51 17.73
C LYS A 118 -16.37 26.38 18.75
N GLN A 119 -15.73 25.23 18.50
CA GLN A 119 -15.59 24.14 19.45
C GLN A 119 -14.18 23.51 19.36
N SER A 120 -13.46 23.52 20.49
CA SER A 120 -12.11 22.96 20.63
C SER A 120 -12.09 21.49 21.06
N SER A 121 -13.24 20.97 21.50
CA SER A 121 -13.48 19.55 21.71
C SER A 121 -14.13 18.97 20.44
N ALA A 122 -13.65 17.81 20.02
CA ALA A 122 -14.41 16.97 19.10
C ALA A 122 -15.84 16.85 19.65
N PRO A 123 -16.88 16.75 18.82
CA PRO A 123 -18.11 16.15 19.31
C PRO A 123 -17.74 14.72 19.69
N VAL A 124 -17.39 14.54 20.95
CA VAL A 124 -17.61 13.30 21.67
C VAL A 124 -19.09 13.04 21.47
N GLY A 125 -19.40 12.19 20.50
CA GLY A 125 -20.77 11.94 20.09
C GLY A 125 -21.28 12.87 18.98
N VAL A 126 -20.89 12.60 17.73
CA VAL A 126 -22.00 12.15 16.88
C VAL A 126 -22.43 10.87 17.58
N HIS A 127 -23.56 10.92 18.27
CA HIS A 127 -24.25 9.73 18.74
C HIS A 127 -24.66 8.93 17.49
N LEU A 128 -23.69 8.39 16.76
CA LEU A 128 -23.84 7.13 16.08
C LEU A 128 -24.07 6.16 17.22
N SER A 129 -25.35 6.08 17.63
CA SER A 129 -25.84 4.94 18.36
C SER A 129 -25.25 3.72 17.65
N LEU A 130 -24.68 2.78 18.40
CA LEU A 130 -24.11 1.56 17.87
C LEU A 130 -25.27 0.79 17.23
N SER A 131 -25.55 1.15 15.99
CA SER A 131 -26.67 0.71 15.19
C SER A 131 -26.12 -0.24 14.15
N VAL A 132 -26.99 -1.09 13.62
CA VAL A 132 -26.60 -1.99 12.52
C VAL A 132 -26.06 -1.17 11.35
N ALA A 133 -26.66 -0.02 11.04
CA ALA A 133 -26.21 0.88 9.99
C ALA A 133 -24.78 1.41 10.24
N THR A 134 -24.46 1.80 11.48
CA THR A 134 -23.11 2.24 11.87
C THR A 134 -22.08 1.11 11.73
N VAL A 135 -22.40 -0.10 12.20
CA VAL A 135 -21.47 -1.24 12.10
C VAL A 135 -21.22 -1.61 10.64
N VAL A 136 -22.27 -1.66 9.82
CA VAL A 136 -22.17 -1.92 8.38
C VAL A 136 -21.39 -0.80 7.68
N PHE A 137 -21.63 0.46 8.04
CA PHE A 137 -20.90 1.60 7.50
C PHE A 137 -19.40 1.52 7.82
N LEU A 138 -19.03 1.24 9.07
CA LEU A 138 -17.63 1.08 9.47
C LEU A 138 -16.98 -0.07 8.73
N PHE A 139 -17.65 -1.23 8.65
CA PHE A 139 -17.13 -2.38 7.91
C PHE A 139 -16.90 -2.07 6.43
N LEU A 140 -17.88 -1.48 5.74
CA LEU A 140 -17.74 -1.14 4.32
C LEU A 140 -16.71 -0.04 4.09
N THR A 141 -16.63 0.96 4.97
CA THR A 141 -15.61 2.01 4.87
C THR A 141 -14.21 1.43 5.03
N SER A 142 -13.99 0.60 6.04
CA SER A 142 -12.68 0.00 6.31
C SER A 142 -12.21 -0.97 5.23
N TYR A 143 -13.07 -1.91 4.81
CA TYR A 143 -12.66 -2.96 3.88
C TYR A 143 -12.79 -2.57 2.41
N LEU A 144 -13.90 -1.91 2.04
CA LEU A 144 -14.20 -1.59 0.64
C LEU A 144 -13.68 -0.21 0.24
N ALA A 145 -13.97 0.84 1.04
CA ALA A 145 -13.56 2.19 0.65
C ALA A 145 -12.06 2.39 0.84
N SER A 146 -11.50 2.02 2.00
CA SER A 146 -10.09 2.25 2.32
C SER A 146 -9.20 1.09 1.84
N ALA A 147 -9.20 -0.06 2.55
CA ALA A 147 -8.25 -1.13 2.32
C ALA A 147 -8.21 -1.66 0.87
N LEU A 148 -9.38 -1.95 0.26
CA LEU A 148 -9.40 -2.46 -1.12
C LEU A 148 -8.85 -1.44 -2.11
N VAL A 149 -9.25 -0.17 -1.99
CA VAL A 149 -8.83 0.88 -2.93
C VAL A 149 -7.33 1.11 -2.79
N GLU A 150 -6.82 1.24 -1.57
CA GLU A 150 -5.42 1.58 -1.36
C GLU A 150 -4.48 0.44 -1.82
N GLU A 151 -4.76 -0.79 -1.43
CA GLU A 151 -3.95 -1.96 -1.82
C GLU A 151 -4.02 -2.24 -3.33
N THR A 152 -5.20 -2.07 -3.95
CA THR A 152 -5.34 -2.17 -5.40
C THR A 152 -4.53 -1.09 -6.10
N THR A 153 -4.57 0.13 -5.59
CA THR A 153 -3.85 1.27 -6.16
C THR A 153 -2.33 1.04 -6.10
N LYS A 154 -1.80 0.59 -4.96
CA LYS A 154 -0.37 0.18 -4.84
C LYS A 154 0.00 -0.90 -5.87
N ALA A 155 -0.81 -1.96 -5.96
CA ALA A 155 -0.57 -3.05 -6.91
C ALA A 155 -0.56 -2.57 -8.36
N CYS A 156 -1.53 -1.74 -8.74
CA CYS A 156 -1.62 -1.14 -10.07
C CYS A 156 -0.39 -0.28 -10.38
N PHE A 157 0.04 0.60 -9.48
CA PHE A 157 1.16 1.48 -9.75
C PHE A 157 2.51 0.78 -9.82
N VAL A 158 2.74 -0.21 -8.97
CA VAL A 158 3.95 -1.04 -9.07
C VAL A 158 3.98 -1.75 -10.43
N ARG A 159 2.85 -2.32 -10.87
CA ARG A 159 2.78 -3.00 -12.18
C ARG A 159 2.86 -2.06 -13.37
N CYS A 160 2.16 -0.93 -13.36
CA CYS A 160 2.22 0.06 -14.42
C CYS A 160 3.63 0.67 -14.55
N SER A 161 4.32 0.87 -13.43
CA SER A 161 5.71 1.34 -13.41
C SER A 161 6.66 0.32 -14.05
N CYS A 162 6.37 -0.97 -13.90
CA CYS A 162 7.13 -2.07 -14.48
C CYS A 162 6.79 -2.34 -15.97
N CYS A 163 5.53 -2.16 -16.38
CA CYS A 163 5.04 -2.44 -17.73
C CYS A 163 5.26 -1.29 -18.74
N GLY A 164 5.81 -0.16 -18.31
CA GLY A 164 5.90 1.08 -19.09
C GLY A 164 7.08 1.16 -20.06
N ARG A 165 7.13 0.32 -21.10
CA ARG A 165 7.71 0.65 -22.43
C ARG A 165 7.07 -0.24 -23.51
N PRO A 166 6.22 0.28 -24.42
CA PRO A 166 6.06 -0.34 -25.71
C PRO A 166 7.39 -0.21 -26.46
N ALA A 167 7.94 -1.32 -26.94
CA ALA A 167 9.03 -1.27 -27.90
C ALA A 167 8.61 -0.37 -29.08
N SER A 168 9.47 0.57 -29.43
CA SER A 168 9.30 1.49 -30.54
C SER A 168 8.91 0.75 -31.82
N ARG A 169 7.78 1.16 -32.41
CA ARG A 169 7.34 0.78 -33.76
C ARG A 169 8.52 0.92 -34.73
N GLY A 170 9.02 -0.20 -35.24
CA GLY A 170 10.05 -0.20 -36.29
C GLY A 170 11.16 -1.24 -36.13
N SER A 171 11.32 -1.85 -34.95
CA SER A 171 12.19 -3.01 -34.80
C SER A 171 11.41 -4.28 -35.14
N ARG A 172 11.93 -5.06 -36.10
CA ARG A 172 11.47 -6.43 -36.41
C ARG A 172 11.26 -7.20 -35.11
N PRO A 173 10.26 -8.10 -35.00
CA PRO A 173 9.90 -8.79 -33.76
C PRO A 173 10.98 -9.81 -33.36
N GLY A 174 12.12 -9.31 -32.89
CA GLY A 174 13.13 -10.05 -32.17
C GLY A 174 12.83 -9.97 -30.69
N LYS A 175 12.07 -10.95 -30.18
CA LYS A 175 12.13 -11.51 -28.80
C LYS A 175 12.21 -10.58 -27.57
N LEU A 176 11.99 -9.27 -27.66
CA LEU A 176 12.18 -8.35 -26.52
C LEU A 176 11.01 -7.40 -26.24
N SER A 177 9.84 -7.64 -26.83
CA SER A 177 8.63 -6.81 -26.64
C SER A 177 7.42 -7.54 -26.03
N ALA A 178 7.57 -8.82 -25.65
CA ALA A 178 6.66 -9.52 -24.73
C ALA A 178 7.17 -9.51 -23.26
N VAL A 179 8.23 -8.74 -22.99
CA VAL A 179 9.13 -8.89 -21.84
C VAL A 179 8.67 -8.18 -20.56
N ALA A 180 7.67 -7.29 -20.58
CA ALA A 180 7.39 -6.46 -19.40
C ALA A 180 6.22 -6.92 -18.50
N CYS A 181 5.33 -7.81 -18.94
CA CYS A 181 4.17 -8.20 -18.14
C CYS A 181 3.87 -9.72 -18.10
N GLY A 182 4.74 -10.59 -18.66
CA GLY A 182 4.44 -12.03 -18.72
C GLY A 182 5.57 -12.99 -19.12
N GLN A 183 6.83 -12.55 -19.22
CA GLN A 183 7.98 -13.45 -19.43
C GLN A 183 8.95 -13.33 -18.24
N PRO A 184 9.57 -14.44 -17.80
CA PRO A 184 10.48 -14.50 -16.67
C PRO A 184 11.89 -13.96 -17.01
N ASP A 185 11.97 -12.80 -17.65
CA ASP A 185 13.25 -12.18 -18.00
C ASP A 185 13.69 -11.21 -16.88
N HIS A 186 14.37 -11.83 -15.91
CA HIS A 186 15.50 -11.36 -15.11
C HIS A 186 15.40 -10.11 -14.20
N LEU A 187 14.43 -9.20 -14.39
CA LEU A 187 14.36 -7.95 -13.63
C LEU A 187 13.44 -8.03 -12.41
N LEU A 188 12.26 -8.61 -12.58
CA LEU A 188 11.28 -8.76 -11.52
C LEU A 188 11.46 -10.14 -10.91
N THR A 189 11.96 -10.17 -9.69
CA THR A 189 11.89 -11.33 -8.82
C THR A 189 10.85 -11.06 -7.74
N PRO A 190 10.31 -12.08 -7.06
CA PRO A 190 9.45 -11.87 -5.90
C PRO A 190 10.02 -10.86 -4.88
N ARG A 191 11.35 -10.84 -4.69
CA ARG A 191 12.05 -9.90 -3.81
C ARG A 191 12.06 -8.47 -4.38
N ALA A 192 12.29 -8.30 -5.68
CA ALA A 192 12.19 -7.00 -6.32
C ALA A 192 10.75 -6.44 -6.22
N THR A 193 9.73 -7.27 -6.46
CA THR A 193 8.32 -6.88 -6.27
C THR A 193 8.03 -6.45 -4.84
N ALA A 194 8.55 -7.17 -3.84
CA ALA A 194 8.42 -6.78 -2.43
C ALA A 194 9.08 -5.42 -2.14
N LEU A 195 10.27 -5.15 -2.68
CA LEU A 195 10.94 -3.84 -2.53
C LEU A 195 10.16 -2.70 -3.20
N LEU A 196 9.56 -2.95 -4.36
CA LEU A 196 8.75 -1.94 -5.05
C LEU A 196 7.45 -1.64 -4.31
N LEU A 197 6.78 -2.66 -3.77
CA LEU A 197 5.59 -2.50 -2.93
C LEU A 197 5.92 -1.84 -1.59
N TRP A 198 7.06 -2.18 -0.98
CA TRP A 198 7.58 -1.46 0.19
C TRP A 198 7.73 0.03 -0.11
N SER A 199 8.40 0.36 -1.22
CA SER A 199 8.58 1.74 -1.66
C SER A 199 7.24 2.46 -1.87
N ALA A 200 6.27 1.78 -2.49
CA ALA A 200 4.92 2.31 -2.68
C ALA A 200 4.19 2.57 -1.36
N ALA A 201 4.22 1.63 -0.41
CA ALA A 201 3.65 1.80 0.93
C ALA A 201 4.26 2.97 1.69
N VAL A 202 5.58 3.12 1.66
CA VAL A 202 6.25 4.26 2.30
C VAL A 202 5.83 5.56 1.63
N GLY A 203 5.64 5.56 0.31
CA GLY A 203 5.10 6.72 -0.43
C GLY A 203 3.70 7.11 0.04
N PHE A 204 2.77 6.15 0.09
CA PHE A 204 1.40 6.36 0.62
C PHE A 204 1.42 6.86 2.06
N ALA A 205 2.09 6.15 2.96
CA ALA A 205 2.18 6.51 4.37
C ALA A 205 2.80 7.90 4.57
N THR A 206 3.77 8.28 3.73
CA THR A 206 4.38 9.63 3.77
C THR A 206 3.36 10.70 3.38
N ALA A 207 2.63 10.50 2.29
CA ALA A 207 1.59 11.43 1.85
C ALA A 207 0.49 11.59 2.91
N GLU A 208 0.00 10.48 3.45
CA GLU A 208 -0.97 10.50 4.53
C GLU A 208 -0.41 11.22 5.77
N ASN A 209 0.81 10.90 6.21
CA ASN A 209 1.43 11.55 7.36
C ASN A 209 1.48 13.07 7.17
N LEU A 210 1.80 13.54 5.97
CA LEU A 210 1.82 14.97 5.67
C LEU A 210 0.41 15.58 5.74
N VAL A 211 -0.62 14.90 5.24
CA VAL A 211 -2.01 15.40 5.31
C VAL A 211 -2.51 15.42 6.76
N TYR A 212 -2.46 14.30 7.48
CA TYR A 212 -3.00 14.21 8.84
C TYR A 212 -2.29 15.12 9.84
N THR A 213 -0.98 15.33 9.68
CA THR A 213 -0.22 16.20 10.58
C THR A 213 -0.41 17.68 10.27
N THR A 214 -0.88 18.02 9.06
CA THR A 214 -1.22 19.40 8.69
C THR A 214 -2.69 19.73 8.94
N GLU A 215 -3.61 18.77 8.81
CA GLU A 215 -5.05 18.98 9.01
C GLU A 215 -5.49 18.95 10.49
N ASP A 216 -4.91 18.08 11.33
CA ASP A 216 -5.44 17.78 12.67
C ASP A 216 -4.71 18.50 13.82
N SER A 217 -3.66 19.27 13.53
CA SER A 217 -2.81 19.90 14.55
C SER A 217 -3.40 21.24 15.03
N GLY A 218 -4.52 21.20 15.76
CA GLY A 218 -5.03 22.37 16.50
C GLY A 218 -4.03 22.94 17.52
N SER A 219 -2.98 22.19 17.85
CA SER A 219 -1.77 22.61 18.57
C SER A 219 -0.54 21.83 18.06
N LEU A 220 0.68 22.34 18.33
CA LEU A 220 1.93 21.65 17.98
C LEU A 220 2.06 20.28 18.65
N GLU A 221 1.64 20.18 19.92
CA GLU A 221 1.65 18.93 20.70
C GLU A 221 0.79 17.84 20.05
N LYS A 222 -0.44 18.19 19.64
CA LYS A 222 -1.33 17.27 18.92
C LYS A 222 -0.73 16.85 17.59
N GLY A 223 -0.15 17.79 16.86
CA GLY A 223 0.55 17.50 15.61
C GLY A 223 1.73 16.53 15.80
N LEU A 224 2.54 16.73 16.85
CA LEU A 224 3.65 15.84 17.18
C LEU A 224 3.15 14.45 17.57
N ALA A 225 2.12 14.35 18.40
CA ALA A 225 1.50 13.07 18.75
C ALA A 225 0.97 12.33 17.51
N THR A 226 0.33 13.04 16.58
CA THR A 226 -0.14 12.48 15.31
C THR A 226 1.02 11.97 14.45
N VAL A 227 2.10 12.74 14.29
CA VAL A 227 3.31 12.29 13.56
C VAL A 227 3.82 10.99 14.17
N LEU A 228 4.04 10.97 15.49
CA LEU A 228 4.60 9.83 16.20
C LEU A 228 3.72 8.59 16.10
N ALA A 229 2.41 8.72 16.32
CA ALA A 229 1.47 7.61 16.22
C ALA A 229 1.42 7.03 14.81
N ARG A 230 1.38 7.88 13.78
CA ARG A 230 1.35 7.41 12.40
C ARG A 230 2.67 6.80 11.95
N THR A 231 3.81 7.35 12.38
CA THR A 231 5.12 6.75 12.12
C THR A 231 5.28 5.40 12.83
N ALA A 232 4.83 5.28 14.08
CA ALA A 232 5.01 4.08 14.89
C ALA A 232 4.01 2.95 14.56
N ILE A 233 2.83 3.29 14.02
CA ILE A 233 1.75 2.31 13.78
C ILE A 233 1.32 2.29 12.32
N ALA A 234 0.87 3.43 11.77
CA ALA A 234 0.27 3.46 10.44
C ALA A 234 1.28 3.05 9.35
N LEU A 235 2.51 3.57 9.39
CA LEU A 235 3.53 3.16 8.42
C LEU A 235 3.84 1.65 8.51
N PRO A 236 4.16 1.07 9.69
CA PRO A 236 4.31 -0.37 9.83
C PRO A 236 3.10 -1.17 9.32
N MET A 237 1.88 -0.73 9.58
CA MET A 237 0.66 -1.34 9.03
C MET A 237 0.69 -1.37 7.50
N GLN A 238 0.99 -0.23 6.86
CA GLN A 238 1.08 -0.12 5.40
C GLN A 238 2.15 -1.05 4.81
N LEU A 239 3.29 -1.20 5.50
CA LEU A 239 4.36 -2.10 5.11
C LEU A 239 3.96 -3.58 5.23
N VAL A 240 3.24 -3.95 6.28
CA VAL A 240 2.71 -5.31 6.46
C VAL A 240 1.72 -5.66 5.36
N GLY A 241 0.77 -4.76 5.05
CA GLY A 241 -0.16 -4.92 3.94
C GLY A 241 0.57 -5.14 2.60
N SER A 242 1.56 -4.30 2.30
CA SER A 242 2.37 -4.44 1.09
C SER A 242 3.21 -5.72 1.04
N MET A 243 3.70 -6.23 2.17
CA MET A 243 4.41 -7.51 2.22
C MET A 243 3.47 -8.70 1.99
N LEU A 244 2.25 -8.66 2.53
CA LEU A 244 1.22 -9.67 2.24
C LEU A 244 0.82 -9.66 0.77
N LEU A 245 0.63 -8.47 0.20
CA LEU A 245 0.39 -8.29 -1.22
C LEU A 245 1.56 -8.83 -2.05
N ALA A 246 2.81 -8.56 -1.66
CA ALA A 246 3.99 -9.09 -2.33
C ALA A 246 4.06 -10.62 -2.28
N ALA A 247 3.73 -11.23 -1.13
CA ALA A 247 3.69 -12.68 -0.97
C ALA A 247 2.67 -13.34 -1.89
N ASN A 248 1.49 -12.73 -2.04
CA ASN A 248 0.45 -13.25 -2.90
C ASN A 248 0.74 -12.99 -4.38
N LEU A 249 1.29 -11.82 -4.73
CA LEU A 249 1.75 -11.54 -6.09
C LEU A 249 2.93 -12.43 -6.48
N ALA A 250 3.77 -12.85 -5.54
CA ALA A 250 4.80 -13.86 -5.79
C ALA A 250 4.19 -15.16 -6.33
N ARG A 251 3.18 -15.70 -5.63
CA ARG A 251 2.47 -16.92 -6.04
C ARG A 251 1.66 -16.71 -7.32
N ARG A 252 1.08 -15.53 -7.53
CA ARG A 252 0.31 -15.22 -8.73
C ARG A 252 1.19 -15.05 -9.96
N ASP A 253 2.22 -14.23 -9.91
CA ASP A 253 2.94 -13.80 -11.11
C ASP A 253 4.13 -14.69 -11.47
N PHE A 254 4.71 -15.40 -10.50
CA PHE A 254 5.94 -16.17 -10.70
C PHE A 254 5.74 -17.69 -10.70
N THR A 255 4.53 -18.17 -10.42
CA THR A 255 4.17 -19.57 -10.61
C THR A 255 3.91 -19.83 -12.09
N ARG A 256 4.68 -20.75 -12.68
CA ARG A 256 4.58 -21.09 -14.11
C ARG A 256 3.38 -21.98 -14.44
N SER A 257 2.99 -22.86 -13.53
CA SER A 257 1.80 -23.70 -13.70
C SER A 257 0.52 -22.86 -13.60
N ALA A 258 -0.30 -22.88 -14.66
CA ALA A 258 -1.57 -22.18 -14.71
C ALA A 258 -2.58 -22.70 -13.67
N GLU A 259 -2.54 -23.99 -13.37
CA GLU A 259 -3.41 -24.65 -12.38
C GLU A 259 -3.09 -24.23 -10.94
N MET A 260 -1.82 -23.91 -10.67
CA MET A 260 -1.35 -23.49 -9.35
C MET A 260 -1.33 -21.95 -9.18
N LYS A 261 -1.76 -21.21 -10.21
CA LYS A 261 -1.66 -19.76 -10.25
C LYS A 261 -2.79 -19.09 -9.46
N GLN A 262 -2.44 -18.22 -8.53
CA GLN A 262 -3.41 -17.49 -7.72
C GLN A 262 -4.17 -16.43 -8.54
N SER A 263 -5.48 -16.29 -8.31
CA SER A 263 -6.30 -15.26 -8.97
C SER A 263 -6.07 -13.86 -8.36
N TRP A 264 -6.46 -12.81 -9.07
CA TRP A 264 -6.36 -11.43 -8.56
C TRP A 264 -7.15 -11.19 -7.26
N PRO A 265 -8.42 -11.62 -7.13
CA PRO A 265 -9.16 -11.50 -5.87
C PRO A 265 -8.44 -12.21 -4.72
N MET A 266 -7.93 -13.43 -4.96
CA MET A 266 -7.16 -14.15 -3.96
C MET A 266 -5.87 -13.42 -3.60
N ALA A 267 -5.24 -12.72 -4.55
CA ALA A 267 -4.03 -11.96 -4.27
C ALA A 267 -4.29 -10.75 -3.36
N MET A 268 -5.47 -10.14 -3.47
CA MET A 268 -5.91 -8.99 -2.66
C MET A 268 -6.49 -9.39 -1.31
N LEU A 269 -7.02 -10.60 -1.15
CA LEU A 269 -7.75 -10.99 0.04
C LEU A 269 -6.95 -10.77 1.34
N GLY A 270 -5.72 -11.29 1.41
CA GLY A 270 -4.85 -11.14 2.58
C GLY A 270 -4.56 -9.68 2.99
N PRO A 271 -4.01 -8.84 2.10
CA PRO A 271 -3.71 -7.45 2.43
C PRO A 271 -4.97 -6.63 2.76
N VAL A 272 -6.08 -6.84 2.04
CA VAL A 272 -7.35 -6.14 2.30
C VAL A 272 -7.95 -6.53 3.63
N LEU A 273 -7.92 -7.83 3.99
CA LEU A 273 -8.41 -8.27 5.30
C LEU A 273 -7.57 -7.68 6.43
N PHE A 274 -6.24 -7.65 6.30
CA PHE A 274 -5.37 -7.10 7.33
C PHE A 274 -5.59 -5.59 7.50
N HIS A 275 -5.50 -4.82 6.42
CA HIS A 275 -5.66 -3.37 6.43
C HIS A 275 -7.08 -3.00 6.89
N GLY A 276 -8.12 -3.61 6.31
CA GLY A 276 -9.51 -3.33 6.68
C GLY A 276 -9.84 -3.72 8.13
N THR A 277 -9.24 -4.79 8.67
CA THR A 277 -9.38 -5.14 10.09
C THR A 277 -8.73 -4.07 10.97
N PHE A 278 -7.54 -3.60 10.60
CA PHE A 278 -6.84 -2.54 11.33
C PHE A 278 -7.68 -1.26 11.37
N ASP A 279 -8.18 -0.80 10.23
CA ASP A 279 -9.02 0.40 10.17
C ASP A 279 -10.31 0.24 10.96
N LEU A 280 -10.97 -0.93 10.84
CA LEU A 280 -12.19 -1.19 11.58
C LEU A 280 -11.94 -1.14 13.09
N LEU A 281 -10.82 -1.68 13.56
CA LEU A 281 -10.43 -1.62 14.98
C LEU A 281 -10.17 -0.17 15.41
N VAL A 282 -9.37 0.59 14.66
CA VAL A 282 -9.05 1.98 14.98
C VAL A 282 -10.30 2.87 15.02
N LEU A 283 -11.28 2.61 14.15
CA LEU A 283 -12.52 3.37 14.10
C LEU A 283 -13.54 2.93 15.16
N SER A 284 -13.69 1.63 15.40
CA SER A 284 -14.72 1.09 16.30
C SER A 284 -14.32 1.05 17.77
N LEU A 285 -13.04 0.84 18.07
CA LEU A 285 -12.57 0.65 19.44
C LEU A 285 -12.77 1.91 20.31
N PRO A 286 -12.45 3.14 19.86
CA PRO A 286 -12.75 4.34 20.63
C PRO A 286 -14.26 4.51 20.91
N MET A 287 -15.12 4.12 19.96
CA MET A 287 -16.58 4.19 20.13
C MET A 287 -17.09 3.23 21.20
N ILE A 288 -16.54 2.00 21.23
CA ILE A 288 -16.92 0.97 22.21
C ILE A 288 -16.41 1.36 23.60
N LEU A 289 -15.13 1.68 23.72
CA LEU A 289 -14.50 1.99 24.99
C LEU A 289 -15.01 3.30 25.59
N GLY A 290 -15.36 4.30 24.75
CA GLY A 290 -15.99 5.54 25.20
C GLY A 290 -17.34 5.31 25.87
N ARG A 291 -18.11 4.30 25.43
CA ARG A 291 -19.36 3.89 26.08
C ARG A 291 -19.15 3.22 27.43
N LEU A 292 -17.99 2.63 27.66
CA LEU A 292 -17.61 2.03 28.95
C LEU A 292 -17.13 3.08 29.96
N GLY A 293 -17.19 4.37 29.62
CA GLY A 293 -16.78 5.46 30.51
C GLY A 293 -15.27 5.60 30.66
N MET A 294 -14.48 5.02 29.75
CA MET A 294 -13.03 5.18 29.76
C MET A 294 -12.63 6.63 29.47
N THR A 295 -11.62 7.13 30.20
CA THR A 295 -11.08 8.47 29.96
C THR A 295 -10.33 8.54 28.63
N GLU A 296 -10.22 9.73 28.04
CA GLU A 296 -9.52 9.96 26.76
C GLU A 296 -8.07 9.42 26.74
N VAL A 297 -7.37 9.51 27.87
CA VAL A 297 -6.02 8.99 28.05
C VAL A 297 -6.01 7.47 27.88
N TRP A 298 -6.90 6.75 28.58
CA TRP A 298 -6.96 5.29 28.50
C TRP A 298 -7.46 4.80 27.15
N LEU A 299 -8.37 5.53 26.49
CA LEU A 299 -8.77 5.27 25.11
C LEU A 299 -7.58 5.29 24.17
N THR A 300 -6.74 6.31 24.29
CA THR A 300 -5.54 6.49 23.46
C THR A 300 -4.52 5.38 23.71
N VAL A 301 -4.25 5.06 24.98
CA VAL A 301 -3.30 4.01 25.37
C VAL A 301 -3.75 2.64 24.87
N VAL A 302 -5.00 2.25 25.11
CA VAL A 302 -5.51 0.94 24.67
C VAL A 302 -5.52 0.85 23.15
N ASN A 303 -5.96 1.89 22.44
CA ASN A 303 -5.94 1.90 20.97
C ASN A 303 -4.51 1.78 20.43
N PHE A 304 -3.54 2.47 21.02
CA PHE A 304 -2.13 2.35 20.66
C PHE A 304 -1.60 0.93 20.86
N VAL A 305 -1.82 0.33 22.04
CA VAL A 305 -1.33 -1.02 22.37
C VAL A 305 -1.95 -2.09 21.47
N VAL A 306 -3.27 -2.02 21.24
CA VAL A 306 -3.97 -2.97 20.36
C VAL A 306 -3.45 -2.84 18.93
N SER A 307 -3.33 -1.61 18.43
CA SER A 307 -2.84 -1.35 17.07
C SER A 307 -1.41 -1.83 16.89
N LEU A 308 -0.52 -1.56 17.86
CA LEU A 308 0.87 -2.05 17.83
C LEU A 308 0.92 -3.58 17.85
N THR A 309 0.08 -4.23 18.65
CA THR A 309 -0.01 -5.69 18.72
C THR A 309 -0.42 -6.28 17.37
N VAL A 310 -1.46 -5.73 16.74
CA VAL A 310 -1.93 -6.15 15.41
C VAL A 310 -0.82 -5.99 14.36
N VAL A 311 -0.09 -4.88 14.38
CA VAL A 311 1.04 -4.64 13.47
C VAL A 311 2.16 -5.66 13.70
N VAL A 312 2.57 -5.92 14.94
CA VAL A 312 3.65 -6.85 15.26
C VAL A 312 3.28 -8.27 14.84
N VAL A 313 2.08 -8.74 15.19
CA VAL A 313 1.58 -10.07 14.79
C VAL A 313 1.45 -10.15 13.27
N GLY A 314 0.92 -9.10 12.63
CA GLY A 314 0.81 -8.98 11.19
C GLY A 314 2.16 -9.04 10.49
N ALA A 315 3.19 -8.39 11.03
CA ALA A 315 4.54 -8.40 10.48
C ALA A 315 5.19 -9.79 10.53
N VAL A 316 5.05 -10.50 11.65
CA VAL A 316 5.50 -11.90 11.77
C VAL A 316 4.79 -12.76 10.74
N PHE A 317 3.46 -12.67 10.66
CA PHE A 317 2.66 -13.43 9.70
C PHE A 317 3.03 -13.12 8.24
N ALA A 318 3.19 -11.84 7.90
CA ALA A 318 3.56 -11.39 6.56
C ALA A 318 4.96 -11.88 6.15
N PHE A 319 5.92 -11.82 7.08
CA PHE A 319 7.26 -12.34 6.85
C PHE A 319 7.23 -13.86 6.58
N THR A 320 6.56 -14.63 7.43
CA THR A 320 6.43 -16.10 7.26
C THR A 320 5.72 -16.43 5.95
N ASN A 321 4.62 -15.75 5.62
CA ASN A 321 3.89 -15.98 4.39
C ASN A 321 4.74 -15.64 3.15
N PHE A 322 5.53 -14.57 3.22
CA PHE A 322 6.45 -14.22 2.13
C PHE A 322 7.53 -15.28 1.92
N GLN A 323 8.17 -15.77 2.99
CA GLN A 323 9.16 -16.86 2.87
C GLN A 323 8.52 -18.12 2.28
N SER A 324 7.35 -18.51 2.77
CA SER A 324 6.60 -19.66 2.24
C SER A 324 6.24 -19.48 0.75
N SER A 325 5.86 -18.26 0.33
CA SER A 325 5.64 -17.96 -1.09
C SER A 325 6.90 -18.10 -1.94
N LEU A 326 8.07 -17.71 -1.43
CA LEU A 326 9.34 -17.89 -2.14
C LEU A 326 9.66 -19.38 -2.33
N GLU A 327 9.45 -20.19 -1.30
CA GLU A 327 9.65 -21.64 -1.36
C GLU A 327 8.68 -22.30 -2.33
N PHE A 328 7.39 -21.92 -2.27
CA PHE A 328 6.37 -22.40 -3.18
C PHE A 328 6.71 -22.12 -4.65
N VAL A 329 7.10 -20.89 -4.97
CA VAL A 329 7.47 -20.50 -6.34
C VAL A 329 8.69 -21.30 -6.83
N ARG A 330 9.67 -21.57 -5.96
CA ARG A 330 10.82 -22.41 -6.30
C ARG A 330 10.41 -23.86 -6.56
N ALA A 331 9.61 -24.46 -5.67
CA ALA A 331 9.15 -25.84 -5.80
C ALA A 331 8.28 -26.03 -7.06
N ALA A 332 7.33 -25.12 -7.30
CA ALA A 332 6.49 -25.15 -8.49
C ALA A 332 7.30 -24.99 -9.79
N GLY A 333 8.37 -24.18 -9.76
CA GLY A 333 9.30 -24.05 -10.88
C GLY A 333 10.07 -25.35 -11.17
N ALA A 334 10.49 -26.07 -10.13
CA ALA A 334 11.18 -27.36 -10.27
C ALA A 334 10.25 -28.44 -10.86
N ALA A 335 9.03 -28.56 -10.32
CA ALA A 335 8.03 -29.52 -10.79
C ALA A 335 7.63 -29.28 -12.27
N GLU A 336 7.50 -28.01 -12.68
CA GLU A 336 7.25 -27.68 -14.08
C GLU A 336 8.46 -28.05 -14.97
N GLY A 337 9.68 -27.87 -14.49
CA GLY A 337 10.89 -28.32 -15.18
C GLY A 337 10.90 -29.83 -15.41
N GLU A 338 10.56 -30.62 -14.38
CA GLU A 338 10.43 -32.07 -14.48
C GLU A 338 9.32 -32.49 -15.47
N ARG A 339 8.17 -31.81 -15.42
CA ARG A 339 7.05 -32.06 -16.36
C ARG A 339 7.43 -31.79 -17.81
N LEU A 340 8.17 -30.72 -18.08
CA LEU A 340 8.65 -30.39 -19.42
C LEU A 340 9.69 -31.40 -19.92
N ILE A 341 10.59 -31.86 -19.04
CA ILE A 341 11.55 -32.93 -19.35
C ILE A 341 10.80 -34.24 -19.66
N ALA A 342 9.83 -34.62 -18.84
CA ALA A 342 9.02 -35.82 -19.07
C ALA A 342 8.24 -35.75 -20.39
N LYS A 343 7.67 -34.59 -20.73
CA LYS A 343 6.99 -34.36 -22.01
C LYS A 343 7.95 -34.41 -23.20
N ALA A 344 9.16 -33.85 -23.06
CA ALA A 344 10.19 -33.92 -24.10
C ALA A 344 10.68 -35.36 -24.32
N ASN A 345 10.75 -36.17 -23.27
CA ASN A 345 11.13 -37.59 -23.36
C ASN A 345 10.01 -38.49 -23.90
N GLN A 346 8.77 -38.00 -23.95
CA GLN A 346 7.62 -38.67 -24.56
C GLN A 346 7.36 -38.21 -26.01
N TYR A 347 8.12 -37.23 -26.51
CA TYR A 347 8.06 -36.79 -27.89
C TYR A 347 8.77 -37.85 -28.75
N ASP A 348 7.99 -38.59 -29.53
CA ASP A 348 8.46 -39.53 -30.52
C ASP A 348 8.55 -38.80 -31.88
N PRO A 349 9.76 -38.45 -32.35
CA PRO A 349 9.92 -37.74 -33.62
C PRO A 349 9.51 -38.58 -34.84
N GLU A 350 9.40 -39.91 -34.72
CA GLU A 350 9.03 -40.79 -35.84
C GLU A 350 7.51 -40.80 -36.10
N ALA A 351 6.69 -40.47 -35.09
CA ALA A 351 5.23 -40.41 -35.22
C ALA A 351 4.72 -39.15 -35.95
N GLU A 352 5.55 -38.12 -36.10
CA GLU A 352 5.20 -36.86 -36.82
C GLU A 352 5.63 -36.90 -38.29
N GLU A 353 6.47 -37.85 -38.70
CA GLU A 353 6.91 -38.03 -40.09
C GLU A 353 5.98 -38.95 -40.91
N GLU A 354 5.08 -39.70 -40.25
CA GLU A 354 4.06 -40.55 -40.87
C GLU A 354 2.63 -39.94 -40.95
N ALA A 355 2.45 -38.68 -40.52
CA ALA A 355 1.16 -37.95 -40.57
C ALA A 355 1.11 -36.87 -41.67
#